data_AF-A0A7C2YTS3-F1
#
_entry.id   AF-A0A7C2YTS3-F1
#
_cell.length_a   1.000
_cell.length_b   1.000
_cell.length_c   1.000
_cell.angle_alpha   90.00
_cell.angle_beta   90.00
_cell.angle_gamma   90.00
#
_symmetry.space_group_name_H-M   'P 1'
#
loop_
_entity.id
_entity.type
_entity.pdbx_description
1 polymer ?
#
loop_
_entity_poly.entity_id
_entity_poly.type
_entity_poly.pdbx_seq_one_letter_code
_entity_poly.pdbx_strand_id
1 'polypeptide(L)'
;MPIHLRWELYPVPHEAGKAEYGGGYLEEASWWSRGRKVSTIGELKELLKEMLFIKRIYNNNRRLWALSYSFHLGIYLILVWFLLILLGAVTIAYMHVPIPSSSPWATFLLYATLIIGGTGDVLGIIGGVGLFTRRLINPVLRDYTTWPDYLNLILVLLPLISGMVAWTYDPYFNLAREFMVSLVSASTVPYLPPAVIVNVVFTQVLIAYIPFTKITHFIGKYFTYHKVLWDDEPNLGQLDDEIGDLTALRLPWNATHIKHGESWEGNVMGGS
;
A
#
# COMPACT_ATOMS: atom_id res chain seq x y z
N MET A 1 -19.34 9.70 21.62
CA MET A 1 -19.37 8.52 20.72
C MET A 1 -18.50 8.82 19.50
N PRO A 2 -17.92 7.82 18.80
CA PRO A 2 -17.17 8.06 17.57
C PRO A 2 -18.06 8.77 16.55
N ILE A 3 -17.51 9.75 15.83
CA ILE A 3 -18.27 10.62 14.91
C ILE A 3 -19.03 9.81 13.84
N HIS A 4 -18.42 8.76 13.30
CA HIS A 4 -19.01 7.89 12.28
C HIS A 4 -19.84 6.74 12.87
N LEU A 5 -20.08 6.72 14.20
CA LEU A 5 -20.86 5.70 14.92
C LEU A 5 -20.44 4.25 14.63
N ARG A 6 -19.17 4.02 14.29
CA ARG A 6 -18.65 2.66 14.05
C ARG A 6 -18.12 2.09 15.35
N TRP A 7 -18.86 1.16 15.92
CA TRP A 7 -18.52 0.52 17.21
C TRP A 7 -17.72 -0.78 17.00
N GLU A 8 -17.58 -1.20 15.75
CA GLU A 8 -16.92 -2.43 15.28
C GLU A 8 -15.43 -2.27 14.97
N LEU A 9 -14.81 -1.14 15.33
CA LEU A 9 -13.44 -0.78 14.91
C LEU A 9 -12.34 -1.54 15.62
N TYR A 10 -12.69 -2.43 16.56
CA TYR A 10 -11.74 -3.11 17.41
C TYR A 10 -11.14 -4.35 16.74
N PRO A 11 -9.82 -4.60 16.90
CA PRO A 11 -8.86 -3.81 17.69
C PRO A 11 -8.39 -2.52 16.99
N VAL A 12 -8.32 -1.42 17.75
CA VAL A 12 -7.76 -0.14 17.30
C VAL A 12 -6.28 -0.05 17.68
N PRO A 13 -5.33 0.01 16.72
CA PRO A 13 -3.90 -0.14 17.01
C PRO A 13 -3.27 0.94 17.89
N HIS A 14 -3.82 2.16 17.95
CA HIS A 14 -3.29 3.22 18.82
C HIS A 14 -3.74 3.16 20.26
N GLU A 15 -4.66 2.30 20.65
CA GLU A 15 -5.11 2.22 22.04
C GLU A 15 -4.02 1.64 22.95
N ALA A 16 -3.32 2.51 23.67
CA ALA A 16 -2.13 2.14 24.44
C ALA A 16 -2.47 1.14 25.56
N GLY A 17 -1.90 -0.07 25.48
CA GLY A 17 -2.10 -1.14 26.46
C GLY A 17 -3.41 -1.92 26.31
N LYS A 18 -4.30 -1.52 25.40
CA LYS A 18 -5.60 -2.19 25.16
C LYS A 18 -5.74 -2.80 23.78
N ALA A 19 -4.94 -2.34 22.82
CA ALA A 19 -4.92 -2.85 21.45
C ALA A 19 -4.71 -4.38 21.36
N GLU A 20 -4.03 -5.01 22.33
CA GLU A 20 -3.72 -6.44 22.32
C GLU A 20 -4.95 -7.35 22.46
N TYR A 21 -5.92 -6.96 23.28
CA TYR A 21 -7.18 -7.70 23.46
C TYR A 21 -8.36 -7.05 22.71
N GLY A 22 -8.09 -5.97 21.96
CA GLY A 22 -9.07 -5.22 21.20
C GLY A 22 -9.98 -4.34 22.04
N GLY A 23 -9.51 -3.89 23.20
CA GLY A 23 -10.21 -2.89 23.99
C GLY A 23 -9.99 -1.47 23.49
N GLY A 24 -10.74 -0.53 24.07
CA GLY A 24 -10.63 0.88 23.76
C GLY A 24 -10.91 1.80 24.94
N TYR A 25 -10.93 3.11 24.67
CA TYR A 25 -11.21 4.11 25.68
C TYR A 25 -12.62 3.97 26.27
N LEU A 26 -13.59 3.42 25.52
CA LEU A 26 -14.96 3.19 25.99
C LEU A 26 -15.07 2.20 27.16
N GLU A 27 -14.03 1.41 27.43
CA GLU A 27 -13.97 0.50 28.58
C GLU A 27 -13.67 1.23 29.89
N GLU A 28 -13.15 2.46 29.83
CA GLU A 28 -12.88 3.26 31.02
C GLU A 28 -14.12 4.05 31.43
N ALA A 29 -14.52 3.88 32.69
CA ALA A 29 -15.50 4.76 33.31
C ALA A 29 -14.97 6.20 33.29
N SER A 30 -15.85 7.14 32.91
CA SER A 30 -15.50 8.56 32.81
C SER A 30 -14.33 8.85 31.87
N TRP A 31 -14.17 8.06 30.79
CA TRP A 31 -13.14 8.27 29.78
C TRP A 31 -13.09 9.71 29.24
N TRP A 32 -14.24 10.40 29.15
CA TRP A 32 -14.36 11.79 28.70
C TRP A 32 -13.65 12.81 29.60
N SER A 33 -13.37 12.44 30.86
CA SER A 33 -12.67 13.29 31.83
C SER A 33 -11.15 13.04 31.88
N ARG A 34 -10.68 12.00 31.19
CA ARG A 34 -9.27 11.56 31.20
C ARG A 34 -8.65 11.82 29.82
N GLY A 35 -7.39 12.25 29.79
CA GLY A 35 -6.66 12.38 28.53
C GLY A 35 -6.46 11.01 27.87
N ARG A 36 -6.81 10.88 26.58
CA ARG A 36 -6.56 9.64 25.81
C ARG A 36 -5.07 9.35 25.75
N LYS A 37 -4.71 8.08 25.95
CA LYS A 37 -3.35 7.59 25.72
C LYS A 37 -3.31 6.87 24.38
N VAL A 38 -2.81 7.57 23.36
CA VAL A 38 -2.63 7.03 22.03
C VAL A 38 -1.17 6.62 21.80
N SER A 39 -0.97 5.53 21.05
CA SER A 39 0.33 4.97 20.68
C SER A 39 0.50 5.01 19.17
N THR A 40 1.29 5.97 18.70
CA THR A 40 1.69 6.06 17.28
C THR A 40 2.52 4.86 16.83
N ILE A 41 3.26 4.24 17.75
CA ILE A 41 4.07 3.05 17.50
C ILE A 41 3.18 1.83 17.20
N GLY A 42 2.03 1.72 17.87
CA GLY A 42 1.07 0.63 17.66
C GLY A 42 0.47 0.66 16.25
N GLU A 43 0.00 1.84 15.83
CA GLU A 43 -0.47 2.08 14.46
C GLU A 43 0.60 1.78 13.42
N LEU A 44 1.81 2.33 13.58
CA LEU A 44 2.90 2.12 12.64
C LEU A 44 3.24 0.63 12.52
N LYS A 45 3.27 -0.10 13.64
CA LYS A 45 3.55 -1.53 13.66
C LYS A 45 2.48 -2.34 12.94
N GLU A 46 1.19 -2.08 13.16
CA GLU A 46 0.12 -2.80 12.47
C GLU A 46 0.05 -2.41 10.98
N LEU A 47 0.28 -1.16 10.64
CA LEU A 47 0.41 -0.70 9.26
C LEU A 47 1.55 -1.42 8.54
N LEU A 48 2.74 -1.46 9.14
CA LEU A 48 3.90 -2.15 8.56
C LEU A 48 3.65 -3.64 8.42
N LYS A 49 3.00 -4.30 9.38
CA LYS A 49 2.61 -5.70 9.25
C LYS A 49 1.65 -5.93 8.09
N GLU A 50 0.68 -5.04 7.92
CA GLU A 50 -0.31 -5.13 6.85
C GLU A 50 0.28 -4.79 5.47
N MET A 51 1.26 -3.88 5.39
CA MET A 51 1.98 -3.57 4.15
C MET A 51 2.97 -4.68 3.79
N LEU A 52 3.87 -5.04 4.70
CA LEU A 52 4.94 -5.99 4.42
C LEU A 52 4.44 -7.41 4.28
N PHE A 53 3.51 -7.87 5.13
CA PHE A 53 3.09 -9.27 5.17
C PHE A 53 1.68 -9.52 4.64
N ILE A 54 0.92 -8.48 4.29
CA ILE A 54 -0.46 -8.62 3.80
C ILE A 54 -1.29 -9.49 4.79
N LYS A 55 -1.16 -9.16 6.08
CA LYS A 55 -1.65 -9.95 7.24
C LYS A 55 -3.13 -10.32 7.11
N ARG A 56 -3.99 -9.42 6.65
CA ARG A 56 -5.42 -9.71 6.47
C ARG A 56 -5.68 -10.83 5.46
N ILE A 57 -4.97 -10.84 4.33
CA ILE A 57 -5.11 -11.91 3.33
C ILE A 57 -4.51 -13.21 3.87
N TYR A 58 -3.41 -13.14 4.63
CA TYR A 58 -2.85 -14.33 5.29
C TYR A 58 -3.87 -15.03 6.19
N ASN A 59 -4.58 -14.25 7.01
CA ASN A 59 -5.57 -14.78 7.95
C ASN A 59 -6.82 -15.30 7.25
N ASN A 60 -7.32 -14.59 6.22
CA ASN A 60 -8.63 -14.90 5.61
C ASN A 60 -8.55 -15.78 4.36
N ASN A 61 -7.43 -15.78 3.64
CA ASN A 61 -7.27 -16.53 2.38
C ASN A 61 -5.80 -16.87 2.09
N ARG A 62 -5.28 -17.91 2.76
CA ARG A 62 -3.89 -18.37 2.60
C ARG A 62 -3.49 -18.70 1.15
N ARG A 63 -4.42 -19.23 0.35
CA ARG A 63 -4.15 -19.56 -1.07
C ARG A 63 -3.92 -18.30 -1.90
N LEU A 64 -4.72 -17.26 -1.67
CA LEU A 64 -4.50 -15.95 -2.30
C LEU A 64 -3.26 -15.26 -1.76
N TRP A 65 -3.02 -15.38 -0.45
CA TRP A 65 -1.87 -14.81 0.20
C TRP A 65 -0.55 -15.26 -0.43
N ALA A 66 -0.36 -16.55 -0.70
CA ALA A 66 0.92 -17.03 -1.26
C ALA A 66 1.29 -16.31 -2.58
N LEU A 67 0.31 -16.12 -3.47
CA LEU A 67 0.51 -15.43 -4.76
C LEU A 67 0.62 -13.92 -4.58
N SER A 68 -0.23 -13.33 -3.74
CA SER A 68 -0.19 -11.90 -3.43
C SER A 68 1.14 -11.52 -2.77
N TYR A 69 1.59 -12.30 -1.80
CA TYR A 69 2.84 -12.07 -1.08
C TYR A 69 4.05 -12.27 -2.00
N SER A 70 4.07 -13.33 -2.83
CA SER A 70 5.12 -13.50 -3.85
C SER A 70 5.22 -12.28 -4.77
N PHE A 71 4.08 -11.80 -5.28
CA PHE A 71 4.06 -10.62 -6.14
C PHE A 71 4.60 -9.38 -5.44
N HIS A 72 4.09 -9.05 -4.24
CA HIS A 72 4.50 -7.84 -3.51
C HIS A 72 5.95 -7.91 -3.04
N LEU A 73 6.39 -9.07 -2.52
CA LEU A 73 7.78 -9.27 -2.15
C LEU A 73 8.69 -9.10 -3.36
N GLY A 74 8.29 -9.62 -4.53
CA GLY A 74 9.00 -9.39 -5.80
C GLY A 74 9.15 -7.90 -6.11
N ILE A 75 8.04 -7.14 -6.04
CA ILE A 75 8.07 -5.69 -6.26
C ILE A 75 8.94 -4.96 -5.21
N TYR A 76 8.89 -5.34 -3.94
CA TYR A 76 9.74 -4.74 -2.89
C TYR A 76 11.23 -4.97 -3.18
N LEU A 77 11.59 -6.18 -3.59
CA LEU A 77 12.96 -6.50 -3.97
C LEU A 77 13.39 -5.72 -5.22
N ILE A 78 12.53 -5.57 -6.22
CA ILE A 78 12.82 -4.74 -7.40
C ILE A 78 13.02 -3.26 -7.03
N LEU A 79 12.24 -2.71 -6.11
CA LEU A 79 12.45 -1.34 -5.61
C LEU A 79 13.80 -1.20 -4.89
N VAL A 80 14.18 -2.18 -4.07
CA VAL A 80 15.51 -2.22 -3.45
C VAL A 80 16.61 -2.38 -4.51
N TRP A 81 16.37 -3.17 -5.55
CA TRP A 81 17.31 -3.33 -6.66
C TRP A 81 17.54 -2.00 -7.39
N PHE A 82 16.49 -1.22 -7.68
CA PHE A 82 16.66 0.13 -8.25
C PHE A 82 17.52 1.03 -7.37
N LEU A 83 17.32 0.99 -6.04
CA LEU A 83 18.16 1.72 -5.09
C LEU A 83 19.62 1.26 -5.15
N LEU A 84 19.87 -0.05 -5.26
CA LEU A 84 21.23 -0.59 -5.36
C LEU A 84 21.90 -0.23 -6.70
N ILE A 85 21.16 -0.22 -7.81
CA ILE A 85 21.67 0.27 -9.11
C ILE A 85 21.99 1.75 -9.03
N LEU A 86 21.15 2.57 -8.38
CA LEU A 86 21.41 3.98 -8.13
C LEU A 86 22.68 4.18 -7.29
N LEU A 87 22.83 3.44 -6.19
CA LEU A 87 24.04 3.48 -5.36
C LEU A 87 25.29 3.04 -6.14
N GLY A 88 25.16 2.02 -6.99
CA GLY A 88 26.22 1.59 -7.90
C GLY A 88 26.62 2.68 -8.90
N ALA A 89 25.64 3.34 -9.50
CA ALA A 89 25.88 4.45 -10.42
C ALA A 89 26.56 5.65 -9.73
N VAL A 90 26.10 6.02 -8.53
CA VAL A 90 26.74 7.09 -7.72
C VAL A 90 28.19 6.72 -7.37
N THR A 91 28.43 5.44 -7.02
CA THR A 91 29.77 4.92 -6.72
C THR A 91 30.69 5.02 -7.94
N ILE A 92 30.21 4.64 -9.13
CA ILE A 92 30.98 4.73 -10.37
C ILE A 92 31.24 6.20 -10.75
N ALA A 93 30.20 7.03 -10.74
CA ALA A 93 30.25 8.40 -11.25
C ALA A 93 31.02 9.37 -10.34
N TYR A 94 30.87 9.25 -9.02
CA TYR A 94 31.41 10.24 -8.07
C TYR A 94 32.57 9.70 -7.23
N MET A 95 32.56 8.40 -6.91
CA MET A 95 33.66 7.79 -6.14
C MET A 95 34.74 7.17 -7.05
N HIS A 96 34.50 7.12 -8.36
CA HIS A 96 35.42 6.56 -9.36
C HIS A 96 35.83 5.11 -9.07
N VAL A 97 34.95 4.34 -8.42
CA VAL A 97 35.15 2.92 -8.12
C VAL A 97 34.35 2.09 -9.12
N PRO A 98 35.00 1.34 -10.04
CA PRO A 98 34.29 0.48 -10.99
C PRO A 98 33.63 -0.70 -10.27
N ILE A 99 32.56 -1.22 -10.87
CA ILE A 99 31.85 -2.43 -10.41
C ILE A 99 31.81 -3.37 -11.63
N PRO A 100 32.49 -4.53 -11.59
CA PRO A 100 33.22 -5.12 -10.46
C PRO A 100 34.58 -4.45 -10.14
N SER A 101 35.00 -4.52 -8.87
CA SER A 101 36.37 -4.20 -8.43
C SER A 101 36.73 -4.94 -7.14
N SER A 102 38.00 -4.86 -6.72
CA SER A 102 38.48 -5.45 -5.45
C SER A 102 37.97 -4.74 -4.19
N SER A 103 37.25 -3.63 -4.34
CA SER A 103 36.64 -2.93 -3.20
C SER A 103 35.54 -3.80 -2.56
N PRO A 104 35.53 -3.99 -1.23
CA PRO A 104 34.47 -4.72 -0.54
C PRO A 104 33.08 -4.14 -0.81
N TRP A 105 32.98 -2.80 -0.93
CA TRP A 105 31.74 -2.10 -1.25
C TRP A 105 31.22 -2.42 -2.65
N ALA A 106 32.10 -2.38 -3.66
CA ALA A 106 31.74 -2.71 -5.04
C ALA A 106 31.31 -4.17 -5.20
N THR A 107 32.00 -5.08 -4.49
CA THR A 107 31.67 -6.50 -4.47
C THR A 107 30.32 -6.75 -3.80
N PHE A 108 30.04 -6.07 -2.68
CA PHE A 108 28.73 -6.09 -2.03
C PHE A 108 27.62 -5.63 -3.00
N LEU A 109 27.79 -4.47 -3.65
CA LEU A 109 26.79 -3.95 -4.58
C LEU A 109 26.54 -4.89 -5.76
N LEU A 110 27.59 -5.51 -6.32
CA LEU A 110 27.45 -6.49 -7.40
C LEU A 110 26.60 -7.68 -6.98
N TYR A 111 26.95 -8.37 -5.89
CA TYR A 111 26.22 -9.56 -5.47
C TYR A 111 24.83 -9.23 -4.92
N ALA A 112 24.67 -8.11 -4.20
CA ALA A 112 23.37 -7.65 -3.72
C ALA A 112 22.43 -7.37 -4.90
N THR A 113 22.89 -6.67 -5.94
CA THR A 113 22.06 -6.43 -7.15
C THR A 113 21.70 -7.72 -7.87
N LEU A 114 22.62 -8.67 -8.00
CA LEU A 114 22.35 -9.98 -8.61
C LEU A 114 21.27 -10.77 -7.85
N ILE A 115 21.45 -10.94 -6.55
CA ILE A 115 20.57 -11.76 -5.72
C ILE A 115 19.19 -11.11 -5.60
N ILE A 116 19.15 -9.81 -5.27
CA ILE A 116 17.90 -9.08 -5.03
C ILE A 116 17.15 -8.87 -6.34
N GLY A 117 17.83 -8.52 -7.42
CA GLY A 117 17.22 -8.34 -8.74
C GLY A 117 16.61 -9.63 -9.27
N GLY A 118 17.42 -10.70 -9.33
CA GLY A 118 16.95 -11.99 -9.85
C GLY A 118 15.82 -12.59 -9.01
N THR A 119 15.95 -12.55 -7.67
CA THR A 119 14.88 -13.05 -6.77
C THR A 119 13.63 -12.21 -6.89
N GLY A 120 13.77 -10.88 -6.94
CA GLY A 120 12.66 -9.96 -7.07
C GLY A 120 11.87 -10.17 -8.36
N ASP A 121 12.57 -10.32 -9.47
CA ASP A 121 11.95 -10.50 -10.78
C ASP A 121 11.22 -11.85 -10.89
N VAL A 122 11.86 -12.94 -10.45
CA VAL A 122 11.24 -14.28 -10.43
C VAL A 122 9.97 -14.29 -9.56
N LEU A 123 10.04 -13.78 -8.34
CA LEU A 123 8.88 -13.74 -7.43
C LEU A 123 7.76 -12.84 -7.97
N GLY A 124 8.13 -11.71 -8.57
CA GLY A 124 7.22 -10.77 -9.21
C GLY A 124 6.47 -11.39 -10.39
N ILE A 125 7.18 -12.10 -11.27
CA ILE A 125 6.57 -12.79 -12.42
C ILE A 125 5.66 -13.93 -11.94
N ILE A 126 6.13 -14.82 -11.06
CA ILE A 126 5.34 -15.95 -10.57
C ILE A 126 4.07 -15.46 -9.87
N GLY A 127 4.21 -14.49 -8.97
CA GLY A 127 3.08 -13.90 -8.26
C GLY A 127 2.13 -13.17 -9.21
N GLY A 128 2.66 -12.35 -10.12
CA GLY A 128 1.86 -11.54 -11.04
C GLY A 128 1.09 -12.39 -12.05
N VAL A 129 1.74 -13.37 -12.68
CA VAL A 129 1.09 -14.33 -13.58
C VAL A 129 0.05 -15.13 -12.82
N GLY A 130 0.37 -15.64 -11.62
CA GLY A 130 -0.58 -16.40 -10.81
C GLY A 130 -1.81 -15.59 -10.42
N LEU A 131 -1.65 -14.32 -10.06
CA LEU A 131 -2.76 -13.40 -9.78
C LEU A 131 -3.58 -13.11 -11.02
N PHE A 132 -2.93 -12.89 -12.18
CA PHE A 132 -3.60 -12.64 -13.45
C PHE A 132 -4.46 -13.83 -13.86
N THR A 133 -3.88 -15.04 -13.84
CA THR A 133 -4.58 -16.28 -14.14
C THR A 133 -5.78 -16.50 -13.21
N ARG A 134 -5.62 -16.28 -11.89
CA ARG A 134 -6.74 -16.42 -10.95
C ARG A 134 -7.86 -15.42 -11.20
N ARG A 135 -7.53 -14.20 -11.63
CA ARG A 135 -8.52 -13.16 -11.94
C ARG A 135 -9.34 -13.52 -13.18
N LEU A 136 -8.75 -14.23 -14.14
CA LEU A 136 -9.44 -14.73 -15.34
C LEU A 136 -10.33 -15.96 -15.04
N ILE A 137 -9.86 -16.88 -14.20
CA ILE A 137 -10.50 -18.19 -14.01
C ILE A 137 -11.53 -18.17 -12.86
N ASN A 138 -11.28 -17.44 -11.77
CA ASN A 138 -12.16 -17.47 -10.62
C ASN A 138 -13.36 -16.51 -10.84
N PRO A 139 -14.59 -17.04 -10.94
CA PRO A 139 -15.77 -16.20 -11.23
C PRO A 139 -16.01 -15.15 -10.16
N VAL A 140 -15.81 -15.49 -8.88
CA VAL A 140 -15.97 -14.54 -7.77
C VAL A 140 -14.99 -13.38 -7.93
N LEU A 141 -13.70 -13.64 -8.19
CA LEU A 141 -12.73 -12.56 -8.38
C LEU A 141 -13.03 -11.74 -9.63
N ARG A 142 -13.49 -12.38 -10.71
CA ARG A 142 -13.82 -11.73 -11.97
C ARG A 142 -14.95 -10.72 -11.80
N ASP A 143 -15.97 -11.05 -11.00
CA ASP A 143 -17.11 -10.16 -10.74
C ASP A 143 -16.73 -8.89 -9.97
N TYR A 144 -15.66 -8.97 -9.15
CA TYR A 144 -15.09 -7.81 -8.43
C TYR A 144 -13.92 -7.13 -9.18
N THR A 145 -13.65 -7.53 -10.42
CA THR A 145 -12.53 -7.01 -11.22
C THR A 145 -13.02 -6.06 -12.30
N THR A 146 -12.44 -4.86 -12.32
CA THR A 146 -12.66 -3.88 -13.38
C THR A 146 -11.59 -3.98 -14.46
N TRP A 147 -11.88 -3.50 -15.69
CA TRP A 147 -10.91 -3.51 -16.79
C TRP A 147 -9.54 -2.87 -16.44
N PRO A 148 -9.49 -1.71 -15.73
CA PRO A 148 -8.22 -1.14 -15.29
C PRO A 148 -7.39 -2.07 -14.39
N ASP A 149 -8.00 -2.99 -13.65
CA ASP A 149 -7.27 -3.92 -12.78
C ASP A 149 -6.46 -4.94 -13.59
N TYR A 150 -6.95 -5.36 -14.74
CA TYR A 150 -6.20 -6.20 -15.68
C TYR A 150 -5.05 -5.42 -16.32
N LEU A 151 -5.33 -4.19 -16.78
CA LEU A 151 -4.32 -3.34 -17.40
C LEU A 151 -3.18 -3.02 -16.42
N ASN A 152 -3.51 -2.67 -15.17
CA ASN A 152 -2.51 -2.42 -14.12
C ASN A 152 -1.56 -3.62 -13.95
N LEU A 153 -2.12 -4.84 -13.91
CA LEU A 153 -1.31 -6.04 -13.71
C LEU A 153 -0.45 -6.37 -14.93
N ILE A 154 -0.97 -6.17 -16.14
CA ILE A 154 -0.20 -6.33 -17.39
C ILE A 154 0.94 -5.32 -17.44
N LEU A 155 0.68 -4.04 -17.13
CA LEU A 155 1.70 -2.99 -17.17
C LEU A 155 2.79 -3.17 -16.11
N VAL A 156 2.53 -3.87 -15.01
CA VAL A 156 3.57 -4.30 -14.07
C VAL A 156 4.32 -5.54 -14.57
N LEU A 157 3.64 -6.50 -15.21
CA LEU A 157 4.27 -7.70 -15.74
C LEU A 157 5.18 -7.44 -16.95
N LEU A 158 4.88 -6.45 -17.79
CA LEU A 158 5.69 -6.11 -18.96
C LEU A 158 7.16 -5.76 -18.62
N PRO A 159 7.47 -4.83 -17.69
CA PRO A 159 8.84 -4.56 -17.30
C PRO A 159 9.50 -5.73 -16.56
N LEU A 160 8.77 -6.55 -15.82
CA LEU A 160 9.34 -7.74 -15.18
C LEU A 160 9.77 -8.79 -16.23
N ILE A 161 8.85 -9.18 -17.13
CA ILE A 161 9.13 -10.18 -18.17
C ILE A 161 10.22 -9.69 -19.13
N SER A 162 10.14 -8.43 -19.57
CA SER A 162 11.19 -7.84 -20.42
C SER A 162 12.51 -7.65 -19.66
N GLY A 163 12.48 -7.47 -18.34
CA GLY A 163 13.64 -7.39 -17.46
C GLY A 163 14.39 -8.71 -17.41
N MET A 164 13.67 -9.83 -17.26
CA MET A 164 14.24 -11.17 -17.35
C MET A 164 14.94 -11.41 -18.71
N VAL A 165 14.35 -10.94 -19.81
CA VAL A 165 14.97 -11.01 -21.15
C VAL A 165 16.20 -10.10 -21.22
N ALA A 166 16.10 -8.85 -20.76
CA ALA A 166 17.21 -7.91 -20.73
C ALA A 166 18.39 -8.44 -19.90
N TRP A 167 18.12 -9.17 -18.81
CA TRP A 167 19.14 -9.77 -17.95
C TRP A 167 20.00 -10.80 -18.69
N THR A 168 19.48 -11.46 -19.73
CA THR A 168 20.30 -12.35 -20.58
C THR A 168 21.36 -11.60 -21.40
N TYR A 169 21.12 -10.31 -21.69
CA TYR A 169 22.05 -9.43 -22.40
C TYR A 169 22.93 -8.60 -21.45
N ASP A 170 22.53 -8.47 -20.18
CA ASP A 170 23.29 -7.79 -19.14
C ASP A 170 23.37 -8.61 -17.83
N PRO A 171 24.03 -9.79 -17.83
CA PRO A 171 23.97 -10.72 -16.71
C PRO A 171 24.48 -10.16 -15.39
N TYR A 172 25.36 -9.17 -15.45
CA TYR A 172 25.99 -8.51 -14.30
C TYR A 172 25.42 -7.13 -13.99
N PHE A 173 24.38 -6.69 -14.70
CA PHE A 173 23.78 -5.35 -14.59
C PHE A 173 24.73 -4.18 -14.91
N ASN A 174 25.74 -4.39 -15.74
CA ASN A 174 26.70 -3.37 -16.14
C ASN A 174 26.02 -2.28 -16.99
N LEU A 175 25.26 -2.67 -18.01
CA LEU A 175 24.51 -1.74 -18.85
C LEU A 175 23.46 -0.98 -18.04
N ALA A 176 22.79 -1.65 -17.09
CA ALA A 176 21.85 -1.00 -16.18
C ALA A 176 22.54 0.07 -15.31
N ARG A 177 23.74 -0.20 -14.79
CA ARG A 177 24.51 0.79 -14.01
C ARG A 177 25.04 1.91 -14.89
N GLU A 178 25.57 1.63 -16.07
CA GLU A 178 26.05 2.64 -17.03
C GLU A 178 24.91 3.55 -17.51
N PHE A 179 23.73 2.98 -17.77
CA PHE A 179 22.54 3.75 -18.07
C PHE A 179 22.17 4.67 -16.89
N MET A 180 22.17 4.14 -15.66
CA MET A 180 21.89 4.94 -14.47
C MET A 180 22.98 6.02 -14.23
N VAL A 181 24.26 5.73 -14.53
CA VAL A 181 25.34 6.73 -14.53
C VAL A 181 24.97 7.87 -15.46
N SER A 182 24.56 7.58 -16.70
CA SER A 182 24.16 8.62 -17.66
C SER A 182 23.05 9.54 -17.15
N LEU A 183 22.13 9.02 -16.34
CA LEU A 183 21.07 9.80 -15.70
C LEU A 183 21.61 10.67 -14.54
N VAL A 184 22.40 10.11 -13.63
CA VAL A 184 22.88 10.85 -12.44
C VAL A 184 23.99 11.84 -12.74
N SER A 185 24.76 11.63 -13.81
CA SER A 185 25.85 12.53 -14.25
C SER A 185 25.49 13.37 -15.48
N ALA A 186 24.24 13.27 -15.97
CA ALA A 186 23.78 13.94 -17.19
C ALA A 186 24.74 13.76 -18.39
N SER A 187 25.27 12.55 -18.55
CA SER A 187 26.24 12.21 -19.60
C SER A 187 25.57 11.48 -20.77
N THR A 188 26.34 11.17 -21.81
CA THR A 188 25.85 10.42 -22.97
C THR A 188 25.34 9.04 -22.55
N VAL A 189 24.17 8.66 -23.09
CA VAL A 189 23.58 7.34 -22.89
C VAL A 189 24.47 6.28 -23.54
N PRO A 190 24.81 5.17 -22.85
CA PRO A 190 25.59 4.09 -23.44
C PRO A 190 24.82 3.40 -24.57
N TYR A 191 25.52 2.63 -25.41
CA TYR A 191 24.84 1.76 -26.36
C TYR A 191 24.04 0.69 -25.59
N LEU A 192 22.75 0.56 -25.91
CA LEU A 192 21.86 -0.44 -25.30
C LEU A 192 21.36 -1.43 -26.37
N PRO A 193 21.46 -2.75 -26.11
CA PRO A 193 20.80 -3.75 -26.94
C PRO A 193 19.28 -3.54 -27.00
N PRO A 194 18.60 -3.91 -28.10
CA PRO A 194 17.16 -3.74 -28.25
C PRO A 194 16.33 -4.30 -27.08
N ALA A 195 16.73 -5.45 -26.52
CA ALA A 195 16.06 -6.05 -25.37
C ALA A 195 16.08 -5.13 -24.12
N VAL A 196 17.21 -4.48 -23.86
CA VAL A 196 17.36 -3.53 -22.75
C VAL A 196 16.54 -2.26 -23.01
N ILE A 197 16.54 -1.76 -24.25
CA ILE A 197 15.73 -0.60 -24.65
C ILE A 197 14.24 -0.88 -24.41
N VAL A 198 13.73 -2.04 -24.83
CA VAL A 198 12.33 -2.42 -24.60
C VAL A 198 11.99 -2.44 -23.11
N ASN A 199 12.87 -2.99 -22.27
CA ASN A 199 12.67 -2.99 -20.83
C ASN A 199 12.63 -1.58 -20.23
N VAL A 200 13.54 -0.71 -20.65
CA VAL A 200 13.58 0.70 -20.22
C VAL A 200 12.28 1.41 -20.62
N VAL A 201 11.80 1.21 -21.85
CA VAL A 201 10.55 1.81 -22.34
C VAL A 201 9.36 1.33 -21.52
N PHE A 202 9.21 0.02 -21.30
CA PHE A 202 8.10 -0.48 -20.46
C PHE A 202 8.17 0.03 -19.02
N THR A 203 9.37 0.14 -18.46
CA THR A 203 9.59 0.71 -17.13
C THR A 203 9.16 2.18 -17.08
N GLN A 204 9.55 3.00 -18.07
CA GLN A 204 9.15 4.40 -18.16
C GLN A 204 7.64 4.57 -18.31
N VAL A 205 7.00 3.75 -19.16
CA VAL A 205 5.55 3.75 -19.34
C VAL A 205 4.86 3.40 -18.03
N LEU A 206 5.32 2.38 -17.31
CA LEU A 206 4.78 2.03 -16.00
C LEU A 206 4.92 3.19 -15.00
N ILE A 207 6.10 3.80 -14.88
CA ILE A 207 6.35 4.91 -13.96
C ILE A 207 5.42 6.09 -14.27
N ALA A 208 5.27 6.46 -15.55
CA ALA A 208 4.38 7.52 -15.97
C ALA A 208 2.90 7.20 -15.72
N TYR A 209 2.53 5.91 -15.74
CA TYR A 209 1.18 5.44 -15.53
C TYR A 209 0.77 5.40 -14.05
N ILE A 210 1.70 5.03 -13.14
CA ILE A 210 1.42 4.82 -11.71
C ILE A 210 0.53 5.91 -11.08
N PRO A 211 0.82 7.22 -11.22
CA PRO A 211 0.07 8.28 -10.52
C PRO A 211 -1.43 8.33 -10.81
N PHE A 212 -1.88 7.78 -11.94
CA PHE A 212 -3.25 7.88 -12.41
C PHE A 212 -4.09 6.63 -12.12
N THR A 213 -3.62 5.75 -11.23
CA THR A 213 -4.15 4.38 -11.12
C THR A 213 -4.30 3.91 -9.68
N LYS A 214 -5.00 2.77 -9.51
CA LYS A 214 -5.10 2.06 -8.24
C LYS A 214 -3.76 1.51 -7.74
N ILE A 215 -2.70 1.50 -8.55
CA ILE A 215 -1.36 1.07 -8.10
C ILE A 215 -0.89 1.98 -6.96
N THR A 216 -1.26 3.26 -6.95
CA THR A 216 -0.96 4.23 -5.87
C THR A 216 -1.47 3.84 -4.49
N HIS A 217 -2.26 2.77 -4.35
CA HIS A 217 -2.72 2.28 -3.06
C HIS A 217 -1.56 2.03 -2.08
N PHE A 218 -0.33 1.73 -2.52
CA PHE A 218 0.79 1.60 -1.58
C PHE A 218 1.11 2.90 -0.82
N ILE A 219 0.83 4.08 -1.41
CA ILE A 219 0.94 5.40 -0.77
C ILE A 219 -0.39 5.76 -0.09
N GLY A 220 -1.48 5.59 -0.82
CA GLY A 220 -2.81 6.03 -0.39
C GLY A 220 -3.40 5.21 0.77
N LYS A 221 -3.02 3.94 0.94
CA LYS A 221 -3.63 3.03 1.93
C LYS A 221 -3.53 3.56 3.35
N TYR A 222 -2.49 4.33 3.70
CA TYR A 222 -2.47 5.00 5.01
C TYR A 222 -3.57 6.05 5.12
N PHE A 223 -3.57 7.02 4.21
CA PHE A 223 -4.44 8.19 4.28
C PHE A 223 -5.93 7.89 4.03
N THR A 224 -6.24 6.85 3.25
CA THR A 224 -7.63 6.57 2.84
C THR A 224 -8.23 5.34 3.50
N TYR A 225 -7.43 4.31 3.80
CA TYR A 225 -7.95 3.07 4.37
C TYR A 225 -7.68 3.00 5.86
N HIS A 226 -6.42 3.07 6.29
CA HIS A 226 -6.06 2.90 7.70
C HIS A 226 -6.56 4.06 8.56
N LYS A 227 -6.43 5.31 8.08
CA LYS A 227 -6.93 6.48 8.80
C LYS A 227 -8.44 6.35 9.07
N VAL A 228 -9.23 5.99 8.06
CA VAL A 228 -10.70 5.82 8.20
C VAL A 228 -11.06 4.59 9.01
N LEU A 229 -10.28 3.52 8.91
CA LEU A 229 -10.52 2.26 9.61
C LEU A 229 -10.21 2.34 11.10
N TRP A 230 -9.27 3.20 11.49
CA TRP A 230 -8.87 3.37 12.87
C TRP A 230 -9.42 4.66 13.47
N ASP A 231 -10.09 5.51 12.69
CA ASP A 231 -10.75 6.70 13.20
C ASP A 231 -11.75 6.27 14.28
N ASP A 232 -11.45 6.60 15.52
CA ASP A 232 -12.31 6.34 16.68
C ASP A 232 -12.52 7.63 17.48
N GLU A 233 -12.25 8.77 16.83
CA GLU A 233 -12.22 10.06 17.49
C GLU A 233 -13.60 10.41 18.04
N PRO A 234 -13.71 10.68 19.36
CA PRO A 234 -14.99 10.98 19.97
C PRO A 234 -15.48 12.36 19.51
N ASN A 235 -16.79 12.49 19.27
CA ASN A 235 -17.42 13.81 19.30
C ASN A 235 -17.32 14.37 20.73
N LEU A 236 -16.58 15.46 20.90
CA LEU A 236 -16.39 16.24 22.13
C LEU A 236 -17.12 17.60 22.07
N GLY A 237 -18.01 17.77 21.09
CA GLY A 237 -18.77 18.98 20.87
C GLY A 237 -18.61 19.58 19.47
N GLN A 238 -17.81 18.96 18.60
CA GLN A 238 -17.53 19.50 17.26
C GLN A 238 -18.74 19.43 16.32
N LEU A 239 -19.72 18.58 16.64
CA LEU A 239 -20.92 18.35 15.82
C LEU A 239 -22.22 18.70 16.56
N ASP A 240 -22.14 19.33 17.73
CA ASP A 240 -23.31 19.53 18.58
C ASP A 240 -24.33 20.46 17.93
N ASP A 241 -23.87 21.48 17.21
CA ASP A 241 -24.72 22.41 16.46
C ASP A 241 -25.42 21.69 15.30
N GLU A 242 -24.69 20.92 14.47
CA GLU A 242 -25.31 20.18 13.36
C GLU A 242 -26.26 19.08 13.85
N ILE A 243 -25.94 18.41 14.96
CA ILE A 243 -26.83 17.44 15.59
C ILE A 243 -28.09 18.14 16.12
N GLY A 244 -27.95 19.33 16.71
CA GLY A 244 -29.06 20.18 17.12
C GLY A 244 -29.99 20.49 15.95
N ASP A 245 -29.44 20.98 14.84
CA ASP A 245 -30.21 21.28 13.63
C ASP A 245 -30.93 20.04 13.07
N LEU A 246 -30.25 18.90 13.01
CA LEU A 246 -30.81 17.64 12.52
C LEU A 246 -31.91 17.08 13.43
N THR A 247 -31.75 17.22 14.75
CA THR A 247 -32.75 16.75 15.72
C THR A 247 -33.96 17.67 15.81
N ALA A 248 -33.83 18.95 15.39
CA ALA A 248 -34.93 19.90 15.26
C ALA A 248 -35.80 19.69 14.00
N LEU A 249 -35.35 18.91 13.01
CA LEU A 249 -36.12 18.62 11.80
C LEU A 249 -37.43 17.89 12.11
N ARG A 250 -38.52 18.32 11.47
CA ARG A 250 -39.84 17.70 11.61
C ARG A 250 -39.94 16.39 10.85
N LEU A 251 -40.43 15.36 11.53
CA LEU A 251 -40.57 14.01 10.98
C LEU A 251 -41.86 13.90 10.15
N PRO A 252 -41.80 13.51 8.87
CA PRO A 252 -42.98 13.41 8.00
C PRO A 252 -43.76 12.09 8.18
N TRP A 253 -43.44 11.27 9.17
CA TRP A 253 -44.02 9.95 9.39
C TRP A 253 -44.43 9.77 10.86
N ASN A 254 -45.28 8.79 11.14
CA ASN A 254 -45.72 8.44 12.50
C ASN A 254 -45.42 6.98 12.86
N ALA A 255 -45.26 6.73 14.15
CA ALA A 255 -45.24 5.40 14.76
C ALA A 255 -45.88 5.48 16.16
N THR A 256 -46.02 4.35 16.84
CA THR A 256 -46.63 4.30 18.20
C THR A 256 -45.94 5.18 19.23
N HIS A 257 -44.66 5.49 19.02
CA HIS A 257 -43.81 6.31 19.90
C HIS A 257 -43.31 7.58 19.20
N ILE A 258 -43.79 7.88 17.99
CA ILE A 258 -43.34 9.03 17.19
C ILE A 258 -44.53 9.73 16.56
N LYS A 259 -44.73 11.00 16.92
CA LYS A 259 -45.79 11.87 16.42
C LYS A 259 -45.37 12.47 15.08
N HIS A 260 -46.28 12.43 14.11
CA HIS A 260 -46.08 13.06 12.81
C HIS A 260 -45.99 14.58 12.94
N GLY A 261 -45.01 15.18 12.26
CA GLY A 261 -44.79 16.62 12.22
C GLY A 261 -44.04 17.18 13.42
N GLU A 262 -43.72 16.35 14.41
CA GLU A 262 -42.86 16.71 15.55
C GLU A 262 -41.38 16.47 15.25
N SER A 263 -40.49 17.15 15.97
CA SER A 263 -39.04 16.95 15.87
C SER A 263 -38.58 15.72 16.64
N TRP A 264 -37.33 15.28 16.44
CA TRP A 264 -36.76 14.20 17.27
C TRP A 264 -36.74 14.58 18.74
N GLU A 265 -36.28 15.80 19.06
CA GLU A 265 -36.24 16.31 20.43
C GLU A 265 -37.65 16.42 21.05
N GLY A 266 -38.62 16.94 20.29
CA GLY A 266 -40.02 17.07 20.73
C GLY A 266 -40.68 15.71 21.02
N ASN A 267 -40.31 14.66 20.28
CA ASN A 267 -40.80 13.30 20.53
C ASN A 267 -40.17 12.66 21.78
N VAL A 268 -38.91 12.98 22.11
CA VAL A 268 -38.24 12.49 23.32
C VAL A 268 -38.75 13.21 24.57
N MET A 269 -38.92 14.54 24.48
CA MET A 269 -39.35 15.38 25.61
C MET A 269 -40.86 15.38 25.82
N GLY A 270 -41.65 15.18 24.75
CA GLY A 270 -43.11 15.13 24.76
C GLY A 270 -43.70 13.73 24.93
N GLY A 271 -42.87 12.75 25.30
CA GLY A 271 -43.23 11.38 25.66
C GLY A 271 -43.55 11.23 27.14
N SER A 272 -44.61 11.90 27.59
CA SER A 272 -45.36 11.60 28.82
C SER A 272 -46.83 11.48 28.48
#